data_AF-A0A7S3HTE3-F1
#
_entry.id   AF-A0A7S3HTE3-F1
#
_cell.length_a   1.000
_cell.length_b   1.000
_cell.length_c   1.000
_cell.angle_alpha   90.00
_cell.angle_beta   90.00
_cell.angle_gamma   90.00
#
_symmetry.space_group_name_H-M   'P 1'
#
loop_
_entity.id
_entity.type
_entity.pdbx_description
1 polymer ?
#
loop_
_entity_poly.entity_id
_entity_poly.type
_entity_poly.pdbx_seq_one_letter_code
_entity_poly.pdbx_strand_id
1 'polypeptide(L)'
;QPKAVMLPALFLASAALSVSYFISPGIFQKALPIWALSATSWKGRADIFSSYVSVGLLFSSAGDMLLELDHDYPGKYFIFGLVSFLVAHLLYINAFRTSKLSYKYANLVFVVVLAYYVGIMRVLLPNMEQGMVVPVLLYGLAISAMLFFSILRFLSSRTCTKSSRLCSLIGSVMFVASDSILAINKFAFPVPDAHFYVMVTYYVGQTYIAASTFRNHKVQIKK
;
A
#
# COMPACT_ATOMS: atom_id res chain seq x y z
N GLN A 1 -4.74 8.24 -27.21
CA GLN A 1 -4.06 9.29 -26.42
C GLN A 1 -4.89 9.97 -25.30
N PRO A 2 -6.07 9.49 -24.81
CA PRO A 2 -6.64 9.99 -23.53
C PRO A 2 -6.01 9.40 -22.25
N LYS A 3 -5.43 8.20 -22.35
CA LYS A 3 -4.88 7.45 -21.19
C LYS A 3 -3.52 7.97 -20.68
N ALA A 4 -2.82 8.79 -21.47
CA ALA A 4 -1.48 9.29 -21.13
C ALA A 4 -1.52 10.46 -20.13
N VAL A 5 -2.57 11.29 -20.18
CA VAL A 5 -2.77 12.48 -19.33
C VAL A 5 -3.33 12.11 -17.95
N MET A 6 -3.96 10.94 -17.84
CA MET A 6 -4.70 10.54 -16.63
C MET A 6 -3.81 10.24 -15.42
N LEU A 7 -2.59 9.71 -15.63
CA LEU A 7 -1.68 9.40 -14.53
C LEU A 7 -1.07 10.67 -13.88
N PRO A 8 -0.51 11.63 -14.65
CA PRO A 8 -0.10 12.91 -14.09
C PRO A 8 -1.26 13.63 -13.39
N ALA A 9 -2.46 13.63 -13.98
CA ALA A 9 -3.64 14.24 -13.36
C ALA A 9 -4.05 13.55 -12.05
N LEU A 10 -4.02 12.22 -11.98
CA LEU A 10 -4.25 11.47 -10.73
C LEU A 10 -3.19 11.78 -9.69
N PHE A 11 -1.92 11.84 -10.08
CA PHE A 11 -0.82 12.13 -9.18
C PHE A 11 -0.88 13.57 -8.66
N LEU A 12 -1.21 14.53 -9.53
CA LEU A 12 -1.39 15.93 -9.14
C LEU A 12 -2.63 16.13 -8.26
N ALA A 13 -3.73 15.44 -8.56
CA ALA A 13 -4.94 15.50 -7.74
C ALA A 13 -4.73 14.83 -6.38
N SER A 14 -4.12 13.64 -6.32
CA SER A 14 -3.82 12.98 -5.04
C SER A 14 -2.81 13.77 -4.24
N ALA A 15 -1.77 14.33 -4.88
CA ALA A 15 -0.82 15.22 -4.24
C ALA A 15 -1.49 16.48 -3.69
N ALA A 16 -2.30 17.18 -4.49
CA ALA A 16 -3.01 18.38 -4.05
C ALA A 16 -3.96 18.11 -2.88
N LEU A 17 -4.71 17.00 -2.94
CA LEU A 17 -5.57 16.58 -1.83
C LEU A 17 -4.76 16.18 -0.59
N SER A 18 -3.61 15.53 -0.76
CA SER A 18 -2.74 15.19 0.38
C SER A 18 -2.13 16.43 1.04
N VAL A 19 -1.85 17.49 0.29
CA VAL A 19 -1.40 18.78 0.84
C VAL A 19 -2.47 19.40 1.73
N SER A 20 -3.75 19.23 1.40
CA SER A 20 -4.85 19.73 2.25
C SER A 20 -4.83 19.13 3.66
N TYR A 21 -4.40 17.88 3.82
CA TYR A 21 -4.23 17.23 5.12
C TYR A 21 -3.11 17.88 5.95
N PHE A 22 -2.01 18.31 5.33
CA PHE A 22 -0.93 19.01 6.04
C PHE A 22 -1.31 20.45 6.43
N ILE A 23 -2.27 21.07 5.73
CA ILE A 23 -2.77 22.42 6.06
C ILE A 23 -3.83 22.34 7.16
N SER A 24 -4.76 21.38 7.07
CA SER A 24 -5.85 21.19 8.02
C SER A 24 -6.03 19.69 8.29
N PRO A 25 -5.29 19.13 9.26
CA PRO A 25 -5.39 17.73 9.61
C PRO A 25 -6.80 17.38 10.06
N GLY A 26 -7.35 16.33 9.46
CA GLY A 26 -8.68 15.82 9.80
C GLY A 26 -8.94 14.51 9.11
N ILE A 27 -9.84 13.71 9.71
CA ILE A 27 -10.19 12.36 9.25
C ILE A 27 -10.62 12.37 7.77
N PHE A 28 -11.43 13.34 7.37
CA PHE A 28 -11.91 13.46 6.00
C PHE A 28 -10.82 13.90 5.04
N GLN A 29 -9.99 14.87 5.42
CA GLN A 29 -8.87 15.36 4.63
C GLN A 29 -7.84 14.25 4.39
N LYS A 30 -7.68 13.35 5.37
CA LYS A 30 -6.83 12.16 5.27
C LYS A 30 -7.40 11.11 4.31
N ALA A 31 -8.72 10.90 4.35
CA ALA A 31 -9.41 9.90 3.56
C ALA A 31 -9.67 10.31 2.09
N LEU A 32 -9.91 11.60 1.85
CA LEU A 32 -10.34 12.14 0.55
C LEU A 32 -9.39 11.82 -0.62
N PRO A 33 -8.05 11.93 -0.50
CA PRO A 33 -7.13 11.52 -1.56
C PRO A 33 -7.33 10.04 -1.92
N ILE A 34 -7.49 9.17 -0.91
CA ILE A 34 -7.60 7.72 -1.09
C ILE A 34 -8.95 7.36 -1.73
N TRP A 35 -10.03 8.04 -1.37
CA TRP A 35 -11.35 7.86 -2.02
C TRP A 35 -11.31 8.26 -3.49
N ALA A 36 -10.63 9.37 -3.82
CA ALA A 36 -10.44 9.78 -5.22
C ALA A 36 -9.61 8.73 -6.00
N LEU A 37 -8.53 8.21 -5.41
CA LEU A 37 -7.72 7.13 -5.98
C LEU A 37 -8.54 5.84 -6.18
N SER A 38 -9.41 5.48 -5.22
CA SER A 38 -10.28 4.30 -5.32
C SER A 38 -11.31 4.44 -6.44
N ALA A 39 -12.00 5.58 -6.50
CA ALA A 39 -13.02 5.87 -7.51
C ALA A 39 -12.44 5.90 -8.93
N THR A 40 -11.27 6.50 -9.09
CA THR A 40 -10.56 6.54 -10.38
C THR A 40 -10.07 5.16 -10.78
N SER A 41 -9.53 4.36 -9.86
CA SER A 41 -9.13 2.96 -10.12
C SER A 41 -10.33 2.12 -10.59
N TRP A 42 -11.51 2.33 -10.00
CA TRP A 42 -12.74 1.61 -10.35
C TRP A 42 -13.30 2.04 -11.72
N LYS A 43 -13.45 3.36 -11.93
CA LYS A 43 -13.90 3.93 -13.21
C LYS A 43 -12.91 3.66 -14.35
N GLY A 44 -11.64 3.45 -14.00
CA GLY A 44 -10.56 3.14 -14.91
C GLY A 44 -10.87 1.95 -15.80
N ARG A 45 -11.32 0.81 -15.20
CA ARG A 45 -11.88 -0.41 -15.80
C ARG A 45 -12.52 -1.32 -14.74
N ALA A 46 -13.64 -1.97 -15.07
CA ALA A 46 -14.22 -3.05 -14.27
C ALA A 46 -13.53 -4.41 -14.52
N ASP A 47 -12.22 -4.48 -14.33
CA ASP A 47 -11.48 -5.75 -14.28
C ASP A 47 -11.19 -6.16 -12.83
N ILE A 48 -11.00 -7.46 -12.61
CA ILE A 48 -10.82 -8.02 -11.26
C ILE A 48 -9.59 -7.45 -10.54
N PHE A 49 -8.54 -7.08 -11.28
CA PHE A 49 -7.35 -6.41 -10.71
C PHE A 49 -7.73 -5.04 -10.12
N SER A 50 -8.43 -4.23 -10.90
CA SER A 50 -8.81 -2.87 -10.53
C SER A 50 -9.83 -2.88 -9.40
N SER A 51 -10.76 -3.85 -9.38
CA SER A 51 -11.68 -4.05 -8.27
C SER A 51 -10.96 -4.35 -6.96
N TYR A 52 -10.00 -5.28 -6.95
CA TYR A 52 -9.21 -5.57 -5.75
C TYR A 52 -8.43 -4.34 -5.27
N VAL A 53 -7.79 -3.59 -6.19
CA VAL A 53 -7.06 -2.36 -5.83
C VAL A 53 -8.00 -1.30 -5.27
N SER A 54 -9.14 -1.04 -5.91
CA SER A 54 -10.12 -0.05 -5.44
C SER A 54 -10.66 -0.37 -4.04
N VAL A 55 -11.03 -1.63 -3.80
CA VAL A 55 -11.54 -2.04 -2.47
C VAL A 55 -10.41 -2.00 -1.44
N GLY A 56 -9.18 -2.39 -1.81
CA GLY A 56 -8.01 -2.29 -0.93
C GLY A 56 -7.69 -0.85 -0.53
N LEU A 57 -7.86 0.12 -1.44
CA LEU A 57 -7.74 1.54 -1.14
C LEU A 57 -8.80 2.00 -0.11
N LEU A 58 -10.05 1.54 -0.23
CA LEU A 58 -11.09 1.86 0.74
C LEU A 58 -10.78 1.29 2.13
N PHE A 59 -10.28 0.06 2.21
CA PHE A 59 -9.85 -0.54 3.49
C PHE A 59 -8.61 0.16 4.06
N SER A 60 -7.69 0.63 3.22
CA SER A 60 -6.56 1.45 3.69
C SER A 60 -7.05 2.77 4.28
N SER A 61 -7.99 3.44 3.59
CA SER A 61 -8.61 4.67 4.09
C SER A 61 -9.38 4.44 5.40
N ALA A 62 -10.13 3.35 5.52
CA ALA A 62 -10.79 3.01 6.78
C ALA A 62 -9.78 2.77 7.91
N GLY A 63 -8.64 2.15 7.59
CA GLY A 63 -7.51 2.01 8.49
C GLY A 63 -6.96 3.36 8.96
N ASP A 64 -6.73 4.29 8.04
CA ASP A 64 -6.27 5.65 8.35
C ASP A 64 -7.22 6.39 9.29
N MET A 65 -8.53 6.28 9.03
CA MET A 65 -9.56 6.91 9.84
C MET A 65 -9.58 6.31 11.26
N LEU A 66 -9.47 4.99 11.38
CA LEU A 66 -9.38 4.30 12.67
C LEU A 66 -8.10 4.66 13.43
N LEU A 67 -6.96 4.80 12.75
CA LEU A 67 -5.72 5.25 13.39
C LEU A 67 -5.78 6.71 13.82
N GLU A 68 -6.45 7.57 13.05
CA GLU A 68 -6.69 8.96 13.47
C GLU A 68 -7.62 9.01 14.70
N LEU A 69 -8.66 8.17 14.74
CA LEU A 69 -9.51 8.04 15.93
C LEU A 69 -8.77 7.47 17.14
N ASP A 70 -7.77 6.60 16.92
CA ASP A 70 -6.89 6.10 17.99
C ASP A 70 -6.01 7.22 18.56
N HIS A 71 -5.65 8.24 17.76
CA HIS A 71 -4.93 9.41 18.27
C HIS A 71 -5.80 10.19 19.27
N ASP A 72 -7.09 10.35 18.99
CA ASP A 72 -8.04 11.04 19.88
C ASP A 72 -8.50 10.15 21.05
N TYR A 73 -8.56 8.83 20.85
CA TYR A 73 -8.97 7.83 21.84
C TYR A 73 -7.98 6.65 21.93
N PRO A 74 -6.81 6.85 22.57
CA PRO A 74 -5.71 5.89 22.57
C PRO A 74 -6.09 4.49 23.04
N GLY A 75 -5.67 3.48 22.28
CA GLY A 75 -5.76 2.06 22.63
C GLY A 75 -7.08 1.39 22.24
N LYS A 76 -8.05 2.13 21.72
CA LYS A 76 -9.36 1.57 21.31
C LYS A 76 -9.40 1.16 19.85
N TYR A 77 -8.73 1.89 18.97
CA TYR A 77 -8.93 1.77 17.52
C TYR A 77 -7.71 1.25 16.76
N PHE A 78 -6.53 1.21 17.39
CA PHE A 78 -5.31 0.73 16.73
C PHE A 78 -5.45 -0.65 16.10
N ILE A 79 -5.97 -1.64 16.83
CA ILE A 79 -6.13 -3.01 16.32
C ILE A 79 -7.13 -3.05 15.17
N PHE A 80 -8.23 -2.30 15.25
CA PHE A 80 -9.20 -2.22 14.16
C PHE A 80 -8.58 -1.59 12.91
N GLY A 81 -7.78 -0.53 13.08
CA GLY A 81 -7.02 0.07 11.98
C GLY A 81 -6.05 -0.93 11.35
N LEU A 82 -5.30 -1.66 12.18
CA LEU A 82 -4.36 -2.70 11.76
C LEU A 82 -5.06 -3.82 10.97
N VAL A 83 -6.22 -4.29 11.44
CA VAL A 83 -7.05 -5.28 10.73
C VAL A 83 -7.55 -4.72 9.40
N SER A 84 -7.96 -3.46 9.34
CA SER A 84 -8.39 -2.82 8.09
C SER A 84 -7.26 -2.79 7.06
N PHE A 85 -6.06 -2.39 7.46
CA PHE A 85 -4.88 -2.44 6.59
C PHE A 85 -4.48 -3.88 6.22
N LEU A 86 -4.62 -4.84 7.13
CA LEU A 86 -4.40 -6.26 6.84
C LEU A 86 -5.30 -6.71 5.67
N VAL A 87 -6.59 -6.38 5.71
CA VAL A 87 -7.52 -6.68 4.61
C VAL A 87 -7.09 -5.96 3.32
N ALA A 88 -6.64 -4.71 3.40
CA ALA A 88 -6.12 -3.98 2.23
C ALA A 88 -4.92 -4.72 1.58
N HIS A 89 -3.94 -5.17 2.38
CA HIS A 89 -2.78 -5.92 1.89
C HIS A 89 -3.18 -7.23 1.23
N LEU A 90 -4.14 -7.96 1.81
CA LEU A 90 -4.67 -9.19 1.21
C LEU A 90 -5.36 -8.93 -0.13
N LEU A 91 -6.09 -7.82 -0.26
CA LEU A 91 -6.70 -7.41 -1.52
C LEU A 91 -5.63 -7.05 -2.56
N TYR A 92 -4.59 -6.31 -2.18
CA TYR A 92 -3.47 -5.99 -3.07
C TYR A 92 -2.68 -7.23 -3.51
N ILE A 93 -2.45 -8.19 -2.61
CA ILE A 93 -1.87 -9.50 -2.95
C ILE A 93 -2.72 -10.19 -4.03
N ASN A 94 -4.04 -10.26 -3.82
CA ASN A 94 -4.94 -10.88 -4.78
C ASN A 94 -4.93 -10.15 -6.12
N ALA A 95 -4.93 -8.81 -6.13
CA ALA A 95 -4.76 -8.01 -7.34
C ALA A 95 -3.47 -8.41 -8.08
N PHE A 96 -2.31 -8.44 -7.41
CA PHE A 96 -1.03 -8.73 -8.05
C PHE A 96 -0.95 -10.17 -8.60
N ARG A 97 -1.61 -11.12 -7.94
CA ARG A 97 -1.71 -12.53 -8.36
C ARG A 97 -2.60 -12.77 -9.58
N THR A 98 -3.48 -11.83 -9.94
CA THR A 98 -4.24 -11.93 -11.21
C THR A 98 -3.34 -11.87 -12.45
N SER A 99 -2.12 -11.36 -12.31
CA SER A 99 -1.12 -11.37 -13.38
C SER A 99 -0.50 -12.76 -13.54
N LYS A 100 -0.10 -13.14 -14.76
CA LYS A 100 0.66 -14.39 -14.96
C LYS A 100 2.04 -14.25 -14.32
N LEU A 101 2.22 -14.81 -13.12
CA LEU A 101 3.48 -14.82 -12.41
C LEU A 101 4.35 -15.98 -12.88
N SER A 102 5.65 -15.75 -12.89
CA SER A 102 6.67 -16.80 -13.01
C SER A 102 7.46 -16.81 -11.71
N TYR A 103 7.67 -18.01 -11.19
CA TYR A 103 8.37 -18.25 -9.93
C TYR A 103 9.86 -18.53 -10.12
N LYS A 104 10.42 -18.28 -11.32
CA LYS A 104 11.85 -18.46 -11.62
C LYS A 104 12.76 -17.77 -10.59
N TYR A 105 12.38 -16.58 -10.14
CA TYR A 105 13.14 -15.80 -9.15
C TYR A 105 12.52 -15.84 -7.75
N ALA A 106 11.54 -16.71 -7.48
CA ALA A 106 10.79 -16.71 -6.23
C ALA A 106 11.66 -16.95 -5.01
N ASN A 107 12.63 -17.88 -5.07
CA ASN A 107 13.52 -18.15 -3.95
C ASN A 107 14.37 -16.92 -3.60
N LEU A 108 14.92 -16.22 -4.61
CA LEU A 108 15.70 -15.01 -4.39
C LEU A 108 14.84 -13.89 -3.78
N VAL A 109 13.64 -13.67 -4.32
CA VAL A 109 12.71 -12.65 -3.81
C VAL A 109 12.26 -13.00 -2.38
N PHE A 110 12.02 -14.28 -2.10
CA PHE A 110 11.67 -14.76 -0.77
C PHE A 110 12.76 -14.46 0.24
N VAL A 111 14.03 -14.76 -0.08
CA VAL A 111 15.17 -14.46 0.81
C VAL A 111 15.26 -12.97 1.10
N VAL A 112 15.12 -12.10 0.10
CA VAL A 112 15.19 -10.64 0.29
C VAL A 112 14.05 -10.14 1.18
N VAL A 113 12.81 -10.57 0.92
CA VAL A 113 11.64 -10.16 1.70
C VAL A 113 11.69 -10.72 3.12
N LEU A 114 12.15 -11.97 3.29
CA LEU A 114 12.33 -12.59 4.59
C LEU A 114 13.42 -11.87 5.40
N ALA A 115 14.53 -11.50 4.77
CA ALA A 115 15.58 -10.73 5.42
C ALA A 115 15.06 -9.38 5.92
N TYR A 116 14.26 -8.68 5.12
CA TYR A 116 13.55 -7.48 5.56
C TYR A 116 12.62 -7.76 6.75
N TYR A 117 11.75 -8.77 6.65
CA TYR A 117 10.76 -9.09 7.69
C TYR A 117 11.44 -9.46 9.02
N VAL A 118 12.46 -10.32 8.99
CA VAL A 118 13.24 -10.66 10.19
C VAL A 118 13.98 -9.44 10.73
N GLY A 119 14.55 -8.61 9.86
CA GLY A 119 15.23 -7.38 10.24
C GLY A 119 14.32 -6.42 11.00
N ILE A 120 13.14 -6.13 10.46
CA ILE A 120 12.18 -5.23 11.12
C ILE A 120 11.64 -5.85 12.42
N MET A 121 11.31 -7.14 12.45
CA MET A 121 10.80 -7.78 13.67
C MET A 121 11.83 -7.80 14.80
N ARG A 122 13.13 -7.92 14.50
CA ARG A 122 14.19 -7.80 15.52
C ARG A 122 14.23 -6.42 16.16
N VAL A 123 13.84 -5.37 15.44
CA VAL A 123 13.77 -4.00 15.97
C VAL A 123 12.50 -3.80 16.79
N LEU A 124 11.37 -4.37 16.36
CA LEU A 124 10.07 -4.12 16.99
C LEU A 124 9.82 -4.96 18.25
N LEU A 125 10.20 -6.24 18.25
CA LEU A 125 9.81 -7.18 19.32
C LEU A 125 10.37 -6.90 20.71
N PRO A 126 11.61 -6.40 20.92
CA PRO A 126 12.19 -6.28 22.26
C PRO A 126 11.40 -5.41 23.24
N ASN A 127 10.71 -4.38 22.74
CA ASN A 127 10.00 -3.40 23.55
C ASN A 127 8.47 -3.49 23.41
N MET A 128 7.97 -4.52 22.70
CA MET A 128 6.55 -4.65 22.36
C MET A 128 5.76 -5.32 23.48
N GLU A 129 4.61 -4.74 23.83
CA GLU A 129 3.67 -5.36 24.75
C GLU A 129 3.19 -6.72 24.23
N GLN A 130 3.07 -7.72 25.12
CA GLN A 130 2.72 -9.10 24.73
C GLN A 130 1.43 -9.21 23.92
N GLY A 131 0.41 -8.39 24.23
CA GLY A 131 -0.86 -8.37 23.49
C GLY A 131 -0.72 -7.91 22.03
N MET A 132 0.34 -7.19 21.68
CA MET A 132 0.56 -6.63 20.36
C MET A 132 1.45 -7.49 19.46
N VAL A 133 2.18 -8.46 20.04
CA VAL A 133 3.12 -9.33 19.30
C VAL A 133 2.43 -10.07 18.16
N VAL A 134 1.35 -10.80 18.45
CA VAL A 134 0.65 -11.59 17.42
C VAL A 134 0.02 -10.71 16.33
N PRO A 135 -0.74 -9.64 16.65
CA PRO A 135 -1.25 -8.72 15.64
C PRO A 135 -0.17 -8.15 14.72
N VAL A 136 0.96 -7.70 15.27
CA VAL A 136 2.04 -7.08 14.49
C VAL A 136 2.78 -8.12 13.64
N LEU A 137 2.98 -9.34 14.14
CA LEU A 137 3.58 -10.42 13.35
C LEU A 137 2.73 -10.78 12.12
N LEU A 138 1.41 -10.94 12.31
CA LEU A 138 0.48 -11.25 11.23
C LEU A 138 0.40 -10.12 10.21
N TYR A 139 0.35 -8.88 10.70
CA TYR A 139 0.36 -7.70 9.86
C TYR A 139 1.64 -7.59 9.03
N GLY A 140 2.79 -7.69 9.69
CA GLY A 140 4.11 -7.62 9.06
C GLY A 140 4.29 -8.72 8.01
N LEU A 141 3.74 -9.92 8.25
CA LEU A 141 3.75 -11.01 7.28
C LEU A 141 2.92 -10.67 6.04
N ALA A 142 1.72 -10.10 6.21
CA ALA A 142 0.85 -9.74 5.11
C ALA A 142 1.44 -8.63 4.23
N ILE A 143 1.97 -7.56 4.81
CA ILE A 143 2.61 -6.49 4.03
C ILE A 143 3.89 -6.96 3.34
N SER A 144 4.66 -7.86 3.99
CA SER A 144 5.82 -8.52 3.38
C SER A 144 5.40 -9.42 2.21
N ALA A 145 4.30 -10.17 2.35
CA ALA A 145 3.75 -10.97 1.26
C ALA A 145 3.27 -10.09 0.09
N MET A 146 2.64 -8.94 0.36
CA MET A 146 2.30 -7.97 -0.66
C MET A 146 3.53 -7.50 -1.43
N LEU A 147 4.62 -7.16 -0.73
CA LEU A 147 5.90 -6.80 -1.34
C LEU A 147 6.47 -7.93 -2.21
N PHE A 148 6.45 -9.17 -1.71
CA PHE A 148 6.88 -10.35 -2.46
C PHE A 148 6.12 -10.50 -3.78
N PHE A 149 4.78 -10.43 -3.75
CA PHE A 149 3.97 -10.55 -4.96
C PHE A 149 4.15 -9.37 -5.91
N SER A 150 4.38 -8.15 -5.42
CA SER A 150 4.64 -6.99 -6.29
C SER A 150 6.00 -7.10 -7.01
N ILE A 151 7.04 -7.61 -6.33
CA ILE A 151 8.34 -7.89 -6.95
C ILE A 151 8.22 -9.01 -7.99
N LEU A 152 7.55 -10.12 -7.66
CA LEU A 152 7.30 -11.19 -8.64
C LEU A 152 6.54 -10.69 -9.85
N ARG A 153 5.51 -9.88 -9.63
CA ARG A 153 4.75 -9.25 -10.72
C ARG A 153 5.64 -8.38 -11.58
N PHE A 154 6.56 -7.62 -10.99
CA PHE A 154 7.52 -6.79 -11.71
C PHE A 154 8.44 -7.62 -12.60
N LEU A 155 9.08 -8.64 -12.04
CA LEU A 155 10.06 -9.47 -12.73
C LEU A 155 9.44 -10.34 -13.83
N SER A 156 8.23 -10.84 -13.60
CA SER A 156 7.72 -12.00 -14.35
C SER A 156 6.51 -11.73 -15.23
N SER A 157 5.69 -10.73 -14.92
CA SER A 157 4.43 -10.56 -15.66
C SER A 157 4.66 -9.99 -17.05
N ARG A 158 4.15 -10.69 -18.07
CA ARG A 158 4.11 -10.21 -19.46
C ARG A 158 2.72 -9.85 -19.96
N THR A 159 1.70 -10.06 -19.13
CA THR A 159 0.28 -9.79 -19.45
C THR A 159 -0.09 -8.32 -19.31
N CYS A 160 0.75 -7.55 -18.63
CA CYS A 160 0.55 -6.12 -18.39
C CYS A 160 1.76 -5.28 -18.85
N THR A 161 1.57 -3.96 -18.92
CA THR A 161 2.65 -3.06 -19.36
C THR A 161 3.77 -2.98 -18.32
N LYS A 162 4.99 -2.61 -18.76
CA LYS A 162 6.13 -2.35 -17.85
C LYS A 162 5.79 -1.25 -16.83
N SER A 163 5.07 -0.21 -17.24
CA SER A 163 4.67 0.88 -16.33
C SER A 163 3.75 0.40 -15.21
N SER A 164 2.72 -0.41 -15.51
CA SER A 164 1.83 -0.95 -14.45
C SER A 164 2.60 -1.81 -13.44
N ARG A 165 3.57 -2.59 -13.92
CA ARG A 165 4.46 -3.41 -13.09
C ARG A 165 5.35 -2.58 -12.18
N LEU A 166 5.95 -1.53 -12.74
CA LEU A 166 6.78 -0.62 -11.97
C LEU A 166 5.95 0.16 -10.94
N CYS A 167 4.75 0.60 -11.30
CA CYS A 167 3.86 1.29 -10.37
C CYS A 167 3.46 0.41 -9.17
N SER A 168 3.07 -0.85 -9.39
CA SER A 168 2.76 -1.75 -8.26
C SER A 168 3.95 -1.97 -7.33
N LEU A 169 5.17 -2.05 -7.89
CA LEU A 169 6.39 -2.23 -7.11
C LEU A 169 6.72 -0.98 -6.28
N ILE A 170 6.82 0.20 -6.93
CA ILE A 170 7.10 1.46 -6.23
C ILE A 170 6.06 1.71 -5.15
N GLY A 171 4.78 1.47 -5.47
CA GLY A 171 3.68 1.64 -4.52
C GLY A 171 3.83 0.74 -3.29
N SER A 172 4.15 -0.54 -3.50
CA SER A 172 4.35 -1.50 -2.40
C SER A 172 5.57 -1.16 -1.54
N VAL A 173 6.68 -0.75 -2.17
CA VAL A 173 7.90 -0.35 -1.43
C VAL A 173 7.64 0.89 -0.57
N MET A 174 6.94 1.89 -1.11
CA MET A 174 6.61 3.10 -0.38
C MET A 174 5.61 2.84 0.76
N PHE A 175 4.65 1.95 0.57
CA PHE A 175 3.76 1.51 1.65
C PHE A 175 4.55 0.80 2.75
N VAL A 176 5.41 -0.16 2.39
CA VAL A 176 6.28 -0.86 3.36
C VAL A 176 7.16 0.11 4.12
N ALA A 177 7.71 1.14 3.45
CA ALA A 177 8.48 2.19 4.09
C ALA A 177 7.65 3.00 5.09
N SER A 178 6.45 3.42 4.70
CA SER A 178 5.51 4.15 5.56
C SER A 178 5.22 3.37 6.85
N ASP A 179 4.85 2.10 6.72
CA ASP A 179 4.50 1.27 7.87
C ASP A 179 5.69 0.89 8.72
N SER A 180 6.88 0.76 8.12
CA SER A 180 8.11 0.55 8.88
C SER A 180 8.41 1.74 9.78
N ILE A 181 8.27 2.97 9.27
CA ILE A 181 8.45 4.19 10.05
C ILE A 181 7.40 4.27 11.15
N LEU A 182 6.13 4.01 10.82
CA LEU A 182 5.02 4.02 11.78
C LEU A 182 5.24 3.00 12.91
N ALA A 183 5.63 1.76 12.55
CA ALA A 183 5.85 0.69 13.51
C ALA A 183 7.09 0.95 14.40
N ILE A 184 8.19 1.44 13.83
CA ILE A 184 9.38 1.80 14.60
C ILE A 184 9.04 2.91 15.59
N ASN A 185 8.35 3.97 15.14
CA ASN A 185 7.93 5.08 15.99
C ASN A 185 7.00 4.65 17.13
N LYS A 186 6.14 3.64 16.88
CA LYS A 186 5.15 3.16 17.87
C LYS A 186 5.70 2.10 18.83
N PHE A 187 6.59 1.21 18.38
CA PHE A 187 6.99 0.03 19.16
C PHE A 187 8.48 -0.07 19.49
N ALA A 188 9.35 0.75 18.90
CA ALA A 188 10.79 0.67 19.12
C ALA A 188 11.35 1.93 19.77
N PHE A 189 11.31 3.06 19.06
CA PHE A 189 11.85 4.35 19.53
C PHE A 189 11.22 5.51 18.75
N PRO A 190 11.10 6.71 19.35
CA PRO A 190 10.52 7.86 18.67
C PRO A 190 11.36 8.27 17.46
N VAL A 191 10.69 8.52 16.33
CA VAL A 191 11.30 9.00 15.09
C VAL A 191 10.93 10.47 14.91
N PRO A 192 11.91 11.39 14.79
CA PRO A 192 11.63 12.80 14.50
C PRO A 192 10.82 12.96 13.22
N ASP A 193 9.77 13.77 13.28
CA ASP A 193 8.85 14.03 12.16
C ASP A 193 8.24 12.75 11.54
N ALA A 194 8.09 11.67 12.33
CA ALA A 194 7.57 10.38 11.86
C ALA A 194 6.29 10.53 11.04
N HIS A 195 5.33 11.32 11.55
CA HIS A 195 4.05 11.54 10.90
C HIS A 195 4.20 12.10 9.48
N PHE A 196 5.09 13.08 9.27
CA PHE A 196 5.35 13.64 7.95
C PHE A 196 5.88 12.58 6.99
N TYR A 197 6.91 11.83 7.39
CA TYR A 197 7.51 10.79 6.55
C TYR A 197 6.53 9.65 6.25
N VAL A 198 5.75 9.22 7.26
CA VAL A 198 4.69 8.22 7.11
C VAL A 198 3.70 8.68 6.06
N MET A 199 3.16 9.90 6.17
CA MET A 199 2.11 10.37 5.27
C MET A 199 2.61 10.60 3.84
N VAL A 200 3.83 11.12 3.65
CA VAL A 200 4.43 11.30 2.32
C VAL A 200 4.63 9.95 1.64
N THR A 201 5.29 9.00 2.32
CA THR A 201 5.54 7.66 1.76
C THR A 201 4.22 6.91 1.53
N TYR A 202 3.24 7.08 2.42
CA TYR A 202 1.90 6.50 2.30
C TYR A 202 1.16 6.99 1.04
N TYR A 203 0.99 8.30 0.88
CA TYR A 203 0.25 8.84 -0.26
C TYR A 203 0.94 8.58 -1.59
N VAL A 204 2.28 8.63 -1.62
CA VAL A 204 3.06 8.18 -2.78
C VAL A 204 2.78 6.71 -3.06
N GLY A 205 2.84 5.86 -2.03
CA GLY A 205 2.56 4.43 -2.11
C GLY A 205 1.18 4.14 -2.73
N GLN A 206 0.13 4.69 -2.14
CA GLN A 206 -1.25 4.51 -2.59
C GLN A 206 -1.48 5.05 -4.01
N THR A 207 -0.90 6.20 -4.34
CA THR A 207 -0.99 6.76 -5.69
C THR A 207 -0.38 5.82 -6.72
N TYR A 208 0.79 5.24 -6.43
CA TYR A 208 1.44 4.28 -7.33
C TYR A 208 0.70 2.93 -7.41
N ILE A 209 0.10 2.45 -6.31
CA ILE A 209 -0.78 1.27 -6.33
C ILE A 209 -2.00 1.54 -7.22
N ALA A 210 -2.70 2.66 -7.03
CA ALA A 210 -3.83 3.07 -7.86
C ALA A 210 -3.43 3.22 -9.34
N ALA A 211 -2.30 3.88 -9.61
CA ALA A 211 -1.74 4.07 -10.95
C ALA A 211 -1.50 2.75 -11.72
N SER A 212 -1.24 1.66 -10.98
CA SER A 212 -0.97 0.36 -11.58
C SER A 212 -2.17 -0.21 -12.35
N THR A 213 -3.40 0.22 -12.03
CA THR A 213 -4.66 -0.24 -12.67
C THR A 213 -4.78 0.24 -14.12
N PHE A 214 -4.47 1.52 -14.39
CA PHE A 214 -4.68 2.13 -15.71
C PHE A 214 -3.79 1.58 -16.83
N ARG A 215 -2.68 0.96 -16.45
CA ARG A 215 -1.64 0.50 -17.38
C ARG A 215 -1.56 -1.04 -17.45
N ASN A 216 -2.56 -1.77 -16.96
CA ASN A 216 -2.48 -3.23 -16.78
C ASN A 216 -2.62 -4.08 -18.07
N HIS A 217 -2.79 -3.50 -19.26
CA HIS A 217 -2.92 -4.28 -20.50
C HIS A 217 -1.93 -3.92 -21.60
N LYS A 218 -1.29 -4.95 -22.17
CA LYS A 218 -0.82 -4.91 -23.56
C LYS A 218 -2.04 -5.09 -24.45
N VAL A 219 -2.27 -4.16 -25.37
CA VAL A 219 -3.21 -4.38 -26.47
C VAL A 219 -2.70 -5.60 -27.23
N GLN A 220 -3.42 -6.72 -27.17
CA GLN A 220 -3.26 -7.74 -28.19
C GLN A 220 -3.85 -7.13 -29.46
N ILE A 221 -2.99 -6.54 -30.29
CA ILE A 221 -3.34 -6.36 -31.69
C ILE A 221 -3.41 -7.79 -32.23
N LYS A 222 -4.65 -8.31 -32.35
CA LYS A 222 -4.89 -9.50 -33.18
C LYS A 222 -4.29 -9.18 -34.55
N LYS A 223 -3.24 -9.90 -34.93
CA LYS A 223 -2.87 -10.05 -36.34
C LYS A 223 -3.91 -10.93 -37.00
#